data_AF-A0AA35I7A8-F1
#
_entry.id   AF-A0AA35I7A8-F1
#
_cell.length_a   1.000
_cell.length_b   1.000
_cell.length_c   1.000
_cell.angle_alpha   90.00
_cell.angle_beta   90.00
_cell.angle_gamma   90.00
#
_symmetry.space_group_name_H-M   'P 1'
#
loop_
_entity.id
_entity.type
_entity.pdbx_description
1 polymer ?
#
loop_
_entity_poly.entity_id
_entity_poly.type
_entity_poly.pdbx_seq_one_letter_code
_entity_poly.pdbx_strand_id
1 'polypeptide(L)'
;MLARLLDAKLRAGDPDAKFLLIAFWKHYGSVTPKPRSQKQLAEDLRLPVQAVSKAVAQLVDVGVLRVVTQPEGKGRPRCTYEMSKAIQSALRDVEERTLNHPGLVKHVLGGERIRAIWSGWKDDAPTAKELNTRSRDEKRVAPVRQGKLSLANRLLLMILLSHADPFGVARGLSSKELCLLTGMDAASLKQRLRRLTELGFIRRHIPGLASPIFAEKLRSVYWLNLNHLQLSPADDVVSVVVHKKAADQDIDYKFLAGVRLDRNSFLRRGEYLAPRSVVRLFRRAPDHAFDQLELFICDCVLGFLSRHWVQADSAGWGKVRGVDSTVKEQVAAFFRLPMLDPKDKAILDHEEIFDFFHHQVLELAREVVQRFSQVSSIDLARVSYILVPAHVSTGHRCIALLTERASDEGLAKHWMVTKGWDDPVVKSVLREVDIPLELREKSGLLTPARAAG
;
A
#
# COMPACT_ATOMS: atom_id res chain seq x y z
N MET A 1 -22.36 4.72 -6.24
CA MET A 1 -22.02 4.91 -7.66
C MET A 1 -20.53 5.14 -7.94
N LEU A 2 -19.78 5.89 -7.13
CA LEU A 2 -18.34 6.12 -7.37
C LEU A 2 -17.53 4.81 -7.37
N ALA A 3 -17.82 3.89 -6.44
CA ALA A 3 -17.20 2.57 -6.38
C ALA A 3 -17.43 1.78 -7.69
N ARG A 4 -18.67 1.76 -8.19
CA ARG A 4 -19.02 1.11 -9.47
C ARG A 4 -18.16 1.60 -10.64
N LEU A 5 -17.94 2.91 -10.76
CA LEU A 5 -17.10 3.47 -11.82
C LEU A 5 -15.61 3.11 -11.68
N LEU A 6 -15.12 3.01 -10.45
CA LEU A 6 -13.75 2.58 -10.17
C LEU A 6 -13.56 1.11 -10.58
N ASP A 7 -14.52 0.26 -10.22
CA ASP A 7 -14.50 -1.19 -10.47
C ASP A 7 -14.88 -1.57 -11.90
N ALA A 8 -15.55 -0.68 -12.63
CA ALA A 8 -15.99 -0.94 -14.00
C ALA A 8 -14.79 -1.06 -14.94
N LYS A 9 -14.67 -2.23 -15.60
CA LYS A 9 -13.68 -2.54 -16.64
C LYS A 9 -14.11 -1.96 -17.99
N LEU A 10 -14.41 -0.67 -18.00
CA LEU A 10 -14.86 0.03 -19.19
C LEU A 10 -13.69 0.10 -20.18
N ARG A 11 -13.98 -0.06 -21.48
CA ARG A 11 -13.05 0.26 -22.57
C ARG A 11 -12.93 1.79 -22.74
N ALA A 12 -12.81 2.53 -21.64
CA ALA A 12 -12.86 3.99 -21.59
C ALA A 12 -11.60 4.67 -22.18
N GLY A 13 -10.84 3.99 -23.05
CA GLY A 13 -9.59 4.48 -23.59
C GLY A 13 -8.43 4.43 -22.59
N ASP A 14 -7.57 5.44 -22.65
CA ASP A 14 -6.38 5.55 -21.80
C ASP A 14 -6.74 5.93 -20.34
N PRO A 15 -5.77 5.88 -19.40
CA PRO A 15 -6.03 6.18 -17.99
C PRO A 15 -6.55 7.59 -17.73
N ASP A 16 -6.20 8.57 -18.57
CA ASP A 16 -6.63 9.96 -18.39
C ASP A 16 -8.10 10.10 -18.80
N ALA A 17 -8.54 9.36 -19.83
CA ALA A 17 -9.94 9.27 -20.22
C ALA A 17 -10.81 8.60 -19.15
N LYS A 18 -10.35 7.50 -18.54
CA LYS A 18 -11.07 6.91 -17.40
C LYS A 18 -11.13 7.85 -16.19
N PHE A 19 -10.04 8.57 -15.89
CA PHE A 19 -10.07 9.58 -14.82
C PHE A 19 -11.12 10.67 -15.10
N LEU A 20 -11.15 11.19 -16.34
CA LEU A 20 -12.11 12.21 -16.74
C LEU A 20 -13.54 11.71 -16.60
N LEU A 21 -13.84 10.47 -17.00
CA LEU A 21 -15.17 9.89 -16.86
C LEU A 21 -15.65 9.87 -15.40
N ILE A 22 -14.75 9.49 -14.48
CA ILE A 22 -15.05 9.47 -13.05
C ILE A 22 -15.31 10.90 -12.53
N ALA A 23 -14.47 11.87 -12.93
CA ALA A 23 -14.65 13.27 -12.57
C ALA A 23 -15.95 13.86 -13.13
N PHE A 24 -16.28 13.54 -14.39
CA PHE A 24 -17.50 13.94 -15.05
C PHE A 24 -18.73 13.46 -14.30
N TRP A 25 -18.80 12.16 -14.00
CA TRP A 25 -19.92 11.60 -13.25
C TRP A 25 -20.02 12.16 -11.83
N LYS A 26 -18.88 12.38 -11.17
CA LYS A 26 -18.84 12.99 -9.85
C LYS A 26 -19.48 14.39 -9.83
N HIS A 27 -19.32 15.15 -10.92
CA HIS A 27 -19.80 16.53 -11.01
C HIS A 27 -21.23 16.65 -11.55
N TYR A 28 -21.58 15.91 -12.61
CA TYR A 28 -22.89 16.02 -13.27
C TYR A 28 -23.84 14.84 -13.00
N GLY A 29 -23.31 13.70 -12.53
CA GLY A 29 -24.09 12.47 -12.35
C GLY A 29 -24.73 11.98 -13.64
N SER A 30 -25.99 11.56 -13.56
CA SER A 30 -26.81 11.17 -14.70
C SER A 30 -27.49 12.34 -15.40
N VAL A 31 -27.33 13.57 -14.89
CA VAL A 31 -27.99 14.76 -15.43
C VAL A 31 -27.19 15.27 -16.63
N THR A 32 -27.88 15.55 -17.73
CA THR A 32 -27.28 16.21 -18.88
C THR A 32 -26.80 17.61 -18.47
N PRO A 33 -25.49 17.92 -18.54
CA PRO A 33 -24.99 19.25 -18.27
C PRO A 33 -25.53 20.26 -19.28
N LYS A 34 -25.69 21.52 -18.85
CA LYS A 34 -25.92 22.63 -19.79
C LYS A 34 -24.80 22.69 -20.84
N PRO A 35 -25.05 23.20 -22.06
CA PRO A 35 -24.03 23.31 -23.10
C PRO A 35 -22.76 24.00 -22.56
N ARG A 36 -21.61 23.31 -22.64
CA ARG A 36 -20.31 23.83 -22.18
C ARG A 36 -19.32 23.88 -23.34
N SER A 37 -18.47 24.90 -23.33
CA SER A 37 -17.20 24.85 -24.07
C SER A 37 -16.21 23.88 -23.38
N GLN A 38 -15.19 23.40 -24.10
CA GLN A 38 -14.15 22.55 -23.48
C GLN A 38 -13.42 23.25 -22.33
N LYS A 39 -13.29 24.58 -22.38
CA LYS A 39 -12.67 25.37 -21.30
C LYS A 39 -13.54 25.36 -20.04
N GLN A 40 -14.84 25.59 -20.19
CA GLN A 40 -15.79 25.54 -19.08
C GLN A 40 -15.90 24.14 -18.48
N LEU A 41 -15.88 23.09 -19.33
CA LEU A 41 -15.86 21.71 -18.84
C LEU A 41 -14.61 21.44 -18.01
N ALA A 42 -13.44 21.91 -18.47
CA ALA A 42 -12.19 21.77 -17.73
C ALA A 42 -12.20 22.52 -16.39
N GLU A 43 -12.82 23.70 -16.34
CA GLU A 43 -13.01 24.48 -15.11
C GLU A 43 -13.95 23.75 -14.13
N ASP A 44 -15.11 23.26 -14.59
CA ASP A 44 -16.08 22.51 -13.77
C ASP A 44 -15.43 21.26 -13.14
N LEU A 45 -14.64 20.53 -13.93
CA LEU A 45 -13.95 19.31 -13.49
C LEU A 45 -12.62 19.59 -12.77
N ARG A 46 -12.16 20.86 -12.76
CA ARG A 46 -10.85 21.29 -12.25
C ARG A 46 -9.68 20.51 -12.85
N LEU A 47 -9.71 20.29 -14.16
CA LEU A 47 -8.70 19.56 -14.93
C LEU A 47 -7.99 20.46 -15.95
N PRO A 48 -6.78 20.11 -16.41
CA PRO A 48 -6.13 20.82 -17.50
C PRO A 48 -6.91 20.70 -18.81
N VAL A 49 -7.14 21.82 -19.50
CA VAL A 49 -7.91 21.87 -20.76
C VAL A 49 -7.39 20.88 -21.80
N GLN A 50 -6.07 20.75 -21.94
CA GLN A 50 -5.45 19.80 -22.88
C GLN A 50 -5.78 18.34 -22.56
N ALA A 51 -5.75 17.97 -21.27
CA ALA A 51 -6.10 16.63 -20.83
C ALA A 51 -7.58 16.34 -21.09
N VAL A 52 -8.45 17.33 -20.81
CA VAL A 52 -9.89 17.24 -21.08
C VAL A 52 -10.18 17.06 -22.57
N SER A 53 -9.56 17.86 -23.43
CA SER A 53 -9.78 17.78 -24.88
C SER A 53 -9.42 16.40 -25.44
N LYS A 54 -8.24 15.87 -25.06
CA LYS A 54 -7.79 14.54 -25.48
C LYS A 54 -8.69 13.42 -24.94
N ALA A 55 -9.00 13.45 -23.65
CA ALA A 55 -9.83 12.43 -23.00
C ALA A 55 -11.27 12.42 -23.54
N VAL A 56 -11.86 13.59 -23.78
CA VAL A 56 -13.19 13.68 -24.40
C VAL A 56 -13.20 13.08 -25.80
N ALA A 57 -12.20 13.40 -26.64
CA ALA A 57 -12.11 12.83 -27.98
C ALA A 57 -12.06 11.30 -27.95
N GLN A 58 -11.27 10.73 -27.04
CA GLN A 58 -11.19 9.27 -26.86
C GLN A 58 -12.51 8.67 -26.37
N LEU A 59 -13.15 9.28 -25.35
CA LEU A 59 -14.42 8.78 -24.81
C LEU A 59 -15.57 8.83 -25.84
N VAL A 60 -15.53 9.79 -26.76
CA VAL A 60 -16.48 9.87 -27.89
C VAL A 60 -16.20 8.79 -28.92
N ASP A 61 -14.94 8.59 -29.28
CA ASP A 61 -14.51 7.55 -30.23
C ASP A 61 -14.94 6.15 -29.79
N VAL A 62 -14.82 5.84 -28.49
CA VAL A 62 -15.27 4.55 -27.91
C VAL A 62 -16.76 4.51 -27.52
N GLY A 63 -17.53 5.57 -27.82
CA GLY A 63 -18.98 5.63 -27.57
C GLY A 63 -19.41 5.72 -26.10
N VAL A 64 -18.50 6.06 -25.20
CA VAL A 64 -18.79 6.25 -23.77
C VAL A 64 -19.47 7.60 -23.53
N LEU A 65 -19.00 8.65 -24.20
CA LEU A 65 -19.62 9.97 -24.20
C LEU A 65 -20.23 10.27 -25.57
N ARG A 66 -21.44 10.84 -25.57
CA ARG A 66 -22.07 11.45 -26.74
C ARG A 66 -21.90 12.96 -26.66
N VAL A 67 -21.48 13.57 -27.76
CA VAL A 67 -21.39 15.02 -27.89
C VAL A 67 -22.46 15.52 -28.85
N VAL A 68 -23.30 16.44 -28.38
CA VAL A 68 -24.28 17.14 -29.21
C VAL A 68 -23.81 18.59 -29.37
N THR A 69 -23.43 18.97 -30.58
CA THR A 69 -23.04 20.34 -30.91
C THR A 69 -24.26 21.21 -31.10
N GLN A 70 -24.31 22.34 -30.40
CA GLN A 70 -25.31 23.37 -30.62
C GLN A 70 -24.65 24.55 -31.36
N PRO A 71 -25.09 24.86 -32.59
CA PRO A 71 -24.58 26.02 -33.32
C PRO A 71 -25.11 27.31 -32.68
N GLU A 72 -24.21 28.10 -32.09
CA GLU A 72 -24.49 29.47 -31.62
C GLU A 72 -23.57 30.45 -32.37
N GLY A 73 -24.11 31.12 -33.40
CA GLY A 73 -23.49 32.31 -34.04
C GLY A 73 -22.03 32.19 -34.49
N LYS A 74 -21.32 33.34 -34.55
CA LYS A 74 -19.87 33.40 -34.85
C LYS A 74 -19.07 32.98 -33.62
N GLY A 75 -18.53 31.75 -33.62
CA GLY A 75 -17.66 31.23 -32.55
C GLY A 75 -17.48 29.72 -32.58
N ARG A 76 -16.69 29.17 -31.64
CA ARG A 76 -16.52 27.72 -31.45
C ARG A 76 -17.81 27.16 -30.81
N PRO A 77 -18.46 26.14 -31.40
CA PRO A 77 -19.76 25.67 -30.93
C PRO A 77 -19.71 25.13 -29.49
N ARG A 78 -20.77 25.40 -28.73
CA ARG A 78 -20.97 24.79 -27.41
C ARG A 78 -21.47 23.36 -27.58
N CYS A 79 -21.03 22.50 -26.67
CA CYS A 79 -21.29 21.08 -26.73
C CYS A 79 -22.03 20.63 -25.48
N THR A 80 -23.04 19.80 -25.66
CA THR A 80 -23.67 19.04 -24.58
C THR A 80 -23.02 17.67 -24.54
N TYR A 81 -22.52 17.29 -23.36
CA TYR A 81 -21.81 16.02 -23.14
C TYR A 81 -22.72 15.08 -22.36
N GLU A 82 -23.05 13.91 -22.89
CA GLU A 82 -23.92 12.94 -22.23
C GLU A 82 -23.25 11.58 -22.13
N MET A 83 -23.36 10.92 -20.99
CA MET A 83 -22.92 9.53 -20.89
C MET A 83 -23.92 8.61 -21.57
N SER A 84 -23.44 7.69 -22.41
CA SER A 84 -24.33 6.82 -23.19
C SER A 84 -25.18 5.92 -22.28
N LYS A 85 -26.42 5.67 -22.69
CA LYS A 85 -27.38 4.84 -21.93
C LYS A 85 -26.86 3.42 -21.70
N ALA A 86 -26.11 2.88 -22.66
CA ALA A 86 -25.48 1.56 -22.55
C ALA A 86 -24.49 1.49 -21.37
N ILE A 87 -23.64 2.51 -21.21
CA ILE A 87 -22.69 2.59 -20.08
C ILE A 87 -23.44 2.81 -18.77
N GLN A 88 -24.47 3.67 -18.76
CA GLN A 88 -25.31 3.84 -17.57
C GLN A 88 -25.97 2.53 -17.13
N SER A 89 -26.42 1.70 -18.08
CA SER A 89 -26.97 0.37 -17.79
C SER A 89 -25.90 -0.57 -17.25
N ALA A 90 -24.77 -0.69 -17.95
CA ALA A 90 -23.67 -1.56 -17.54
C ALA A 90 -23.14 -1.23 -16.13
N LEU A 91 -23.19 0.04 -15.72
CA LEU A 91 -22.80 0.44 -14.36
C LEU A 91 -23.84 0.08 -13.29
N ARG A 92 -25.13 -0.10 -13.64
CA ARG A 92 -26.15 -0.58 -12.68
C ARG A 92 -25.91 -2.05 -12.32
N ASP A 93 -25.39 -2.82 -13.26
CA ASP A 93 -25.08 -4.24 -13.09
C ASP A 93 -23.82 -4.48 -12.25
N VAL A 94 -22.97 -3.46 -12.06
CA VAL A 94 -21.82 -3.55 -11.14
C VAL A 94 -22.33 -3.47 -9.71
N GLU A 95 -21.97 -4.43 -8.87
CA GLU A 95 -22.31 -4.41 -7.45
C GLU A 95 -21.71 -3.18 -6.76
N GLU A 96 -22.52 -2.47 -5.97
CA GLU A 96 -22.02 -1.31 -5.24
C GLU A 96 -21.45 -1.75 -3.90
N ARG A 97 -20.12 -1.66 -3.78
CA ARG A 97 -19.44 -1.88 -2.50
C ARG A 97 -19.27 -0.60 -1.69
N THR A 98 -19.29 -0.76 -0.37
CA THR A 98 -18.92 0.30 0.58
C THR A 98 -17.43 0.57 0.48
N LEU A 99 -17.06 1.86 0.40
CA LEU A 99 -15.66 2.29 0.44
C LEU A 99 -15.27 2.53 1.90
N ASN A 100 -14.11 2.02 2.32
CA ASN A 100 -13.54 2.34 3.64
C ASN A 100 -13.02 3.78 3.69
N HIS A 101 -12.51 4.29 2.56
CA HIS A 101 -11.86 5.61 2.47
C HIS A 101 -12.57 6.56 1.49
N PRO A 102 -13.89 6.81 1.62
CA PRO A 102 -14.62 7.63 0.65
C PRO A 102 -14.13 9.09 0.65
N GLY A 103 -13.69 9.62 1.80
CA GLY A 103 -13.12 10.96 1.92
C GLY A 103 -11.84 11.10 1.10
N LEU A 104 -10.88 10.18 1.27
CA LEU A 104 -9.61 10.19 0.55
C LEU A 104 -9.79 9.98 -0.95
N VAL A 105 -10.67 9.06 -1.37
CA VAL A 105 -10.97 8.87 -2.80
C VAL A 105 -11.55 10.15 -3.40
N LYS A 106 -12.46 10.84 -2.70
CA LYS A 106 -13.01 12.14 -3.13
C LYS A 106 -11.94 13.23 -3.18
N HIS A 107 -11.03 13.25 -2.23
CA HIS A 107 -9.89 14.17 -2.18
C HIS A 107 -8.96 13.98 -3.38
N VAL A 108 -8.56 12.73 -3.67
CA VAL A 108 -7.71 12.40 -4.83
C VAL A 108 -8.41 12.65 -6.16
N LEU A 109 -9.73 12.55 -6.21
CA LEU A 109 -10.52 12.93 -7.39
C LEU A 109 -10.65 14.45 -7.54
N GLY A 110 -10.74 15.19 -6.42
CA GLY A 110 -10.89 16.63 -6.40
C GLY A 110 -9.73 17.35 -7.08
N GLY A 111 -9.96 18.51 -7.69
CA GLY A 111 -8.92 19.28 -8.40
C GLY A 111 -7.82 19.88 -7.52
N GLU A 112 -7.73 19.51 -6.24
CA GLU A 112 -6.67 19.97 -5.35
C GLU A 112 -5.31 19.45 -5.83
N ARG A 113 -4.30 20.31 -5.75
CA ARG A 113 -2.97 20.02 -6.28
C ARG A 113 -2.26 19.04 -5.36
N ILE A 114 -2.39 17.75 -5.62
CA ILE A 114 -1.58 16.72 -4.99
C ILE A 114 -0.14 16.86 -5.49
N ARG A 115 0.72 17.37 -4.61
CA ARG A 115 2.14 17.55 -4.89
C ARG A 115 2.89 16.23 -4.80
N ALA A 116 3.84 16.05 -5.70
CA ALA A 116 4.83 14.99 -5.68
C ALA A 116 5.91 15.38 -4.67
N ILE A 117 5.60 15.20 -3.38
CA ILE A 117 6.53 15.41 -2.26
C ILE A 117 7.31 14.11 -2.05
N TRP A 118 8.63 14.17 -1.88
CA TRP A 118 9.43 13.01 -1.46
C TRP A 118 9.85 13.13 0.00
N SER A 119 10.27 12.02 0.58
CA SER A 119 10.54 11.84 2.02
C SER A 119 11.73 12.61 2.60
N GLY A 120 12.53 13.27 1.77
CA GLY A 120 13.62 14.17 2.17
C GLY A 120 13.40 15.67 1.86
N TRP A 121 12.18 16.09 1.51
CA TRP A 121 11.92 17.50 1.23
C TRP A 121 11.88 18.29 2.54
N LYS A 122 12.96 19.05 2.80
CA LYS A 122 13.00 20.14 3.78
C LYS A 122 12.93 21.45 3.00
N ASP A 123 11.76 22.07 3.01
CA ASP A 123 11.54 23.52 3.06
C ASP A 123 10.16 23.89 2.51
N ASP A 124 9.52 24.73 3.32
CA ASP A 124 8.34 25.57 3.20
C ASP A 124 7.51 25.49 1.91
N ALA A 125 6.19 25.41 2.11
CA ALA A 125 5.22 25.62 1.06
C ALA A 125 5.57 26.91 0.30
N PRO A 126 5.86 26.85 -1.01
CA PRO A 126 6.34 28.03 -1.71
C PRO A 126 5.24 29.08 -1.77
N THR A 127 5.44 30.18 -1.07
CA THR A 127 4.66 31.41 -1.23
C THR A 127 4.82 31.87 -2.67
N ALA A 128 3.73 32.31 -3.30
CA ALA A 128 3.60 32.55 -4.74
C ALA A 128 4.54 33.64 -5.35
N LYS A 129 5.53 34.16 -4.61
CA LYS A 129 6.39 35.27 -5.01
C LYS A 129 7.81 34.89 -5.45
N GLU A 130 8.28 33.66 -5.27
CA GLU A 130 9.66 33.26 -5.65
C GLU A 130 9.81 32.71 -7.09
N LEU A 131 8.89 33.06 -7.99
CA LEU A 131 8.84 32.49 -9.35
C LEU A 131 9.84 33.12 -10.35
N ASN A 132 10.54 34.20 -9.99
CA ASN A 132 11.24 35.03 -10.97
C ASN A 132 12.74 35.25 -10.74
N THR A 133 13.44 34.33 -10.07
CA THR A 133 14.91 34.40 -10.07
C THR A 133 15.50 33.05 -9.70
N ARG A 134 16.04 32.31 -10.68
CA ARG A 134 17.30 31.55 -10.51
C ARG A 134 17.88 31.07 -11.84
N SER A 135 19.20 31.14 -11.84
CA SER A 135 20.14 31.14 -12.96
C SER A 135 20.31 29.78 -13.65
N ARG A 136 20.75 29.85 -14.92
CA ARG A 136 21.25 28.75 -15.75
C ARG A 136 22.64 28.35 -15.25
N ASP A 137 22.78 27.22 -14.56
CA ASP A 137 23.88 26.25 -14.72
C ASP A 137 23.92 25.26 -13.56
N GLU A 138 23.11 24.20 -13.63
CA GLU A 138 23.43 22.90 -13.05
C GLU A 138 22.85 21.80 -13.95
N LYS A 139 23.64 20.73 -14.12
CA LYS A 139 23.43 19.65 -15.09
C LYS A 139 22.03 19.02 -14.99
N ARG A 140 21.41 18.90 -16.16
CA ARG A 140 20.04 18.45 -16.44
C ARG A 140 19.76 17.04 -15.89
N VAL A 141 19.11 16.96 -14.72
CA VAL A 141 18.02 16.01 -14.50
C VAL A 141 16.75 16.77 -14.84
N ALA A 142 15.97 16.27 -15.80
CA ALA A 142 14.81 16.98 -16.33
C ALA A 142 13.93 17.53 -15.18
N PRO A 143 13.59 18.83 -15.18
CA PRO A 143 12.90 19.45 -14.07
C PRO A 143 11.57 18.75 -13.89
N VAL A 144 11.32 18.33 -12.64
CA VAL A 144 10.02 17.92 -12.13
C VAL A 144 9.01 18.99 -12.55
N ARG A 145 8.32 18.79 -13.68
CA ARG A 145 7.39 19.78 -14.24
C ARG A 145 6.28 20.02 -13.23
N GLN A 146 6.38 21.11 -12.47
CA GLN A 146 5.41 21.63 -11.49
C GLN A 146 5.01 20.70 -10.32
N GLY A 147 5.69 19.58 -10.10
CA GLY A 147 5.49 18.73 -8.93
C GLY A 147 4.07 18.21 -8.73
N LYS A 148 3.26 17.99 -9.78
CA LYS A 148 1.89 17.46 -9.66
C LYS A 148 1.82 15.98 -9.97
N LEU A 149 0.93 15.27 -9.27
CA LEU A 149 0.60 13.90 -9.62
C LEU A 149 -0.23 13.85 -10.92
N SER A 150 0.24 13.11 -11.93
CA SER A 150 -0.49 12.92 -13.21
C SER A 150 -1.86 12.28 -13.00
N LEU A 151 -2.80 12.49 -13.92
CA LEU A 151 -4.14 11.87 -13.86
C LEU A 151 -4.08 10.33 -13.79
N ALA A 152 -3.22 9.70 -14.60
CA ALA A 152 -2.92 8.27 -14.49
C ALA A 152 -2.50 7.82 -13.07
N ASN A 153 -1.51 8.46 -12.45
CA ASN A 153 -1.12 8.16 -11.06
C ASN A 153 -2.25 8.40 -10.05
N ARG A 154 -3.05 9.46 -10.23
CA ARG A 154 -4.21 9.74 -9.38
C ARG A 154 -5.29 8.67 -9.53
N LEU A 155 -5.56 8.21 -10.75
CA LEU A 155 -6.49 7.11 -11.03
C LEU A 155 -6.03 5.83 -10.33
N LEU A 156 -4.75 5.46 -10.48
CA LEU A 156 -4.20 4.28 -9.83
C LEU A 156 -4.30 4.38 -8.31
N LEU A 157 -3.95 5.53 -7.74
CA LEU A 157 -4.06 5.76 -6.30
C LEU A 157 -5.52 5.69 -5.82
N MET A 158 -6.47 6.24 -6.57
CA MET A 158 -7.90 6.14 -6.24
C MET A 158 -8.40 4.69 -6.27
N ILE A 159 -8.00 3.90 -7.27
CA ILE A 159 -8.37 2.50 -7.35
C ILE A 159 -7.81 1.76 -6.14
N LEU A 160 -6.52 1.92 -5.83
CA LEU A 160 -5.90 1.30 -4.66
C LEU A 160 -6.62 1.71 -3.36
N LEU A 161 -6.83 3.01 -3.13
CA LEU A 161 -7.55 3.53 -1.94
C LEU A 161 -8.96 2.97 -1.83
N SER A 162 -9.64 2.82 -2.97
CA SER A 162 -10.99 2.29 -2.96
C SER A 162 -11.02 0.85 -2.49
N HIS A 163 -10.03 0.03 -2.84
CA HIS A 163 -9.93 -1.39 -2.45
C HIS A 163 -9.18 -1.62 -1.13
N ALA A 164 -8.72 -0.56 -0.47
CA ALA A 164 -7.95 -0.69 0.75
C ALA A 164 -8.87 -0.94 1.96
N ASP A 165 -8.42 -1.79 2.88
CA ASP A 165 -9.01 -1.97 4.20
C ASP A 165 -8.87 -0.70 5.07
N PRO A 166 -9.45 -0.63 6.28
CA PRO A 166 -9.33 0.55 7.15
C PRO A 166 -7.89 1.01 7.44
N PHE A 167 -6.90 0.11 7.39
CA PHE A 167 -5.48 0.42 7.61
C PHE A 167 -4.74 0.87 6.34
N GLY A 168 -5.39 0.80 5.18
CA GLY A 168 -4.81 1.18 3.90
C GLY A 168 -4.16 0.02 3.15
N VAL A 169 -4.46 -1.24 3.50
CA VAL A 169 -3.95 -2.41 2.80
C VAL A 169 -4.92 -2.82 1.69
N ALA A 170 -4.49 -2.70 0.43
CA ALA A 170 -5.22 -3.19 -0.72
C ALA A 170 -4.74 -4.59 -1.10
N ARG A 171 -5.56 -5.60 -0.80
CA ARG A 171 -5.33 -7.02 -1.13
C ARG A 171 -6.15 -7.44 -2.34
N GLY A 172 -5.77 -8.54 -2.98
CA GLY A 172 -6.57 -9.20 -4.00
C GLY A 172 -6.46 -8.63 -5.42
N LEU A 173 -5.73 -7.53 -5.63
CA LEU A 173 -5.54 -6.88 -6.93
C LEU A 173 -4.28 -7.38 -7.64
N SER A 174 -4.46 -8.19 -8.68
CA SER A 174 -3.37 -8.57 -9.58
C SER A 174 -2.98 -7.42 -10.51
N SER A 175 -1.75 -7.44 -11.04
CA SER A 175 -1.32 -6.45 -12.05
C SER A 175 -2.23 -6.46 -13.28
N LYS A 176 -2.76 -7.63 -13.67
CA LYS A 176 -3.73 -7.75 -14.78
C LYS A 176 -5.04 -7.03 -14.45
N GLU A 177 -5.57 -7.20 -13.24
CA GLU A 177 -6.76 -6.49 -12.79
C GLU A 177 -6.52 -4.99 -12.71
N LEU A 178 -5.39 -4.54 -12.18
CA LEU A 178 -5.04 -3.12 -12.18
C LEU A 178 -4.94 -2.53 -13.59
N CYS A 179 -4.33 -3.24 -14.55
CA CYS A 179 -4.31 -2.83 -15.95
C CYS A 179 -5.74 -2.68 -16.52
N LEU A 180 -6.63 -3.66 -16.25
CA LEU A 180 -8.03 -3.61 -16.69
C LEU A 180 -8.82 -2.47 -16.02
N LEU A 181 -8.60 -2.24 -14.74
CA LEU A 181 -9.26 -1.18 -13.98
C LEU A 181 -8.72 0.20 -14.33
N THR A 182 -7.48 0.34 -14.78
CA THR A 182 -6.88 1.65 -15.08
C THR A 182 -6.86 1.98 -16.57
N GLY A 183 -6.94 0.99 -17.46
CA GLY A 183 -6.61 1.15 -18.88
C GLY A 183 -5.11 1.29 -19.16
N MET A 184 -4.24 1.00 -18.18
CA MET A 184 -2.78 1.03 -18.36
C MET A 184 -2.25 -0.28 -18.95
N ASP A 185 -1.23 -0.21 -19.78
CA ASP A 185 -0.37 -1.35 -20.06
C ASP A 185 0.52 -1.70 -18.85
N ALA A 186 1.17 -2.86 -18.89
CA ALA A 186 1.97 -3.37 -17.78
C ALA A 186 3.22 -2.52 -17.46
N ALA A 187 3.86 -1.94 -18.48
CA ALA A 187 5.06 -1.13 -18.31
C ALA A 187 4.70 0.22 -17.66
N SER A 188 3.64 0.85 -18.16
CA SER A 188 3.04 2.06 -17.58
C SER A 188 2.64 1.79 -16.13
N LEU A 189 1.89 0.73 -15.83
CA LEU A 189 1.51 0.38 -14.46
C LEU A 189 2.72 0.25 -13.53
N LYS A 190 3.77 -0.47 -13.95
CA LYS A 190 5.01 -0.62 -13.16
C LYS A 190 5.64 0.75 -12.87
N GLN A 191 5.74 1.61 -13.87
CA GLN A 191 6.30 2.96 -13.70
C GLN A 191 5.46 3.82 -12.74
N ARG A 192 4.12 3.73 -12.82
CA ARG A 192 3.20 4.47 -11.96
C ARG A 192 3.28 3.99 -10.50
N LEU A 193 3.31 2.67 -10.27
CA LEU A 193 3.49 2.09 -8.94
C LEU A 193 4.81 2.50 -8.31
N ARG A 194 5.91 2.39 -9.07
CA ARG A 194 7.23 2.87 -8.64
C ARG A 194 7.18 4.35 -8.25
N ARG A 195 6.57 5.19 -9.09
CA ARG A 195 6.45 6.63 -8.82
C ARG A 195 5.63 6.92 -7.56
N LEU A 196 4.52 6.22 -7.33
CA LEU A 196 3.72 6.39 -6.11
C LEU A 196 4.47 5.93 -4.84
N THR A 197 5.32 4.92 -4.97
CA THR A 197 6.20 4.43 -3.89
C THR A 197 7.31 5.43 -3.58
N GLU A 198 8.01 5.94 -4.61
CA GLU A 198 9.05 6.98 -4.46
C GLU A 198 8.51 8.27 -3.81
N LEU A 199 7.24 8.58 -4.03
CA LEU A 199 6.55 9.72 -3.44
C LEU A 199 5.91 9.42 -2.08
N GLY A 200 6.03 8.20 -1.56
CA GLY A 200 5.53 7.84 -0.24
C GLY A 200 4.00 7.70 -0.12
N PHE A 201 3.25 7.72 -1.23
CA PHE A 201 1.82 7.39 -1.23
C PHE A 201 1.58 5.90 -1.00
N ILE A 202 2.53 5.07 -1.46
CA ILE A 202 2.59 3.63 -1.17
C ILE A 202 3.73 3.45 -0.17
N ARG A 203 3.42 2.98 1.03
CA ARG A 203 4.41 2.60 2.05
C ARG A 203 5.26 1.46 1.52
N ARG A 204 4.61 0.46 0.95
CA ARG A 204 5.23 -0.76 0.43
C ARG A 204 4.34 -1.44 -0.60
N HIS A 205 4.98 -2.01 -1.63
CA HIS A 205 4.36 -2.95 -2.55
C HIS A 205 5.05 -4.30 -2.38
N ILE A 206 4.29 -5.34 -2.07
CA ILE A 206 4.77 -6.73 -1.99
C ILE A 206 4.30 -7.45 -3.26
N PRO A 207 5.21 -7.77 -4.20
CA PRO A 207 4.83 -8.39 -5.47
C PRO A 207 4.25 -9.79 -5.29
N GLY A 208 3.18 -10.11 -6.03
CA GLY A 208 2.65 -11.47 -6.09
C GLY A 208 3.63 -12.46 -6.72
N LEU A 209 3.49 -13.73 -6.36
CA LEU A 209 4.41 -14.79 -6.75
C LEU A 209 3.66 -16.07 -7.12
N ALA A 210 3.91 -16.58 -8.32
CA ALA A 210 3.55 -17.94 -8.70
C ALA A 210 4.78 -18.84 -8.48
N SER A 211 4.72 -19.71 -7.47
CA SER A 211 5.82 -20.61 -7.11
C SER A 211 5.25 -21.99 -6.78
N PRO A 212 5.97 -23.09 -7.10
CA PRO A 212 5.56 -24.43 -6.69
C PRO A 212 5.66 -24.67 -5.18
N ILE A 213 6.26 -23.75 -4.42
CA ILE A 213 6.41 -23.83 -2.97
C ILE A 213 5.06 -23.60 -2.26
N PHE A 214 4.23 -22.69 -2.78
CA PHE A 214 2.99 -22.28 -2.12
C PHE A 214 1.80 -23.04 -2.68
N ALA A 215 0.80 -23.30 -1.83
CA ALA A 215 -0.41 -24.02 -2.22
C ALA A 215 -1.09 -23.32 -3.42
N GLU A 216 -1.22 -21.99 -3.31
CA GLU A 216 -1.83 -21.13 -4.30
C GLU A 216 -0.89 -20.06 -4.84
N LYS A 217 -1.31 -19.39 -5.91
CA LYS A 217 -0.62 -18.21 -6.43
C LYS A 217 -0.80 -17.05 -5.45
N LEU A 218 0.30 -16.57 -4.90
CA LEU A 218 0.31 -15.40 -4.02
C LEU A 218 0.03 -14.12 -4.81
N ARG A 219 -0.89 -13.29 -4.32
CA ARG A 219 -1.29 -12.05 -4.98
C ARG A 219 -0.43 -10.87 -4.49
N SER A 220 -0.37 -9.81 -5.30
CA SER A 220 0.27 -8.57 -4.88
C SER A 220 -0.52 -7.91 -3.75
N VAL A 221 0.20 -7.26 -2.84
CA VAL A 221 -0.38 -6.47 -1.74
C VAL A 221 0.22 -5.07 -1.74
N TYR A 222 -0.64 -4.06 -1.64
CA TYR A 222 -0.24 -2.65 -1.65
C TYR A 222 -0.60 -2.01 -0.32
N TRP A 223 0.43 -1.53 0.39
CA TRP A 223 0.29 -0.81 1.65
C TRP A 223 0.30 0.68 1.37
N LEU A 224 -0.86 1.33 1.53
CA LEU A 224 -1.01 2.76 1.27
C LEU A 224 -0.67 3.57 2.51
N ASN A 225 -0.10 4.75 2.28
CA ASN A 225 0.15 5.71 3.34
C ASN A 225 -1.07 6.63 3.49
N LEU A 226 -2.05 6.20 4.28
CA LEU A 226 -3.23 7.02 4.56
C LEU A 226 -2.90 8.34 5.27
N ASN A 227 -1.78 8.39 5.98
CA ASN A 227 -1.28 9.56 6.71
C ASN A 227 -0.39 10.48 5.84
N HIS A 228 -0.28 10.20 4.55
CA HIS A 228 0.49 11.03 3.66
C HIS A 228 -0.05 12.47 3.66
N LEU A 229 0.81 13.48 3.86
CA LEU A 229 0.42 14.89 4.02
C LEU A 229 -0.46 15.45 2.88
N GLN A 230 -0.34 14.88 1.68
CA GLN A 230 -1.15 15.29 0.52
C GLN A 230 -2.49 14.54 0.42
N LEU A 231 -2.67 13.45 1.16
CA LEU A 231 -3.95 12.72 1.28
C LEU A 231 -4.74 13.21 2.48
N SER A 232 -4.06 13.42 3.60
CA SER A 232 -4.68 13.76 4.88
C SER A 232 -3.96 14.97 5.49
N PRO A 233 -4.16 16.19 4.93
CA PRO A 233 -3.38 17.36 5.32
C PRO A 233 -3.70 17.85 6.73
N ALA A 234 -4.95 17.72 7.18
CA ALA A 234 -5.38 18.16 8.50
C ALA A 234 -4.92 17.17 9.58
N ASP A 235 -5.38 15.93 9.49
CA ASP A 235 -5.20 14.90 10.52
C ASP A 235 -4.80 13.57 9.89
N ASP A 236 -4.07 12.75 10.64
CA ASP A 236 -3.75 11.39 10.23
C ASP A 236 -4.97 10.45 10.42
N VAL A 237 -5.09 9.46 9.55
CA VAL A 237 -6.24 8.54 9.46
C VAL A 237 -6.05 7.35 10.41
N VAL A 238 -4.81 6.90 10.57
CA VAL A 238 -4.43 5.81 11.46
C VAL A 238 -3.33 6.27 12.40
N SER A 239 -3.34 5.76 13.63
CA SER A 239 -2.27 5.99 14.59
C SER A 239 -1.11 5.03 14.32
N VAL A 240 0.11 5.44 14.67
CA VAL A 240 1.32 4.65 14.43
C VAL A 240 2.07 4.44 15.72
N VAL A 241 2.47 3.21 16.00
CA VAL A 241 3.32 2.85 17.14
C VAL A 241 4.57 2.18 16.60
N VAL A 242 5.73 2.81 16.75
CA VAL A 242 7.01 2.25 16.32
C VAL A 242 7.85 1.90 17.54
N HIS A 243 8.35 0.67 17.59
CA HIS A 243 9.31 0.24 18.61
C HIS A 243 10.67 -0.08 17.98
N LYS A 244 11.71 0.62 18.43
CA LYS A 244 13.13 0.35 18.11
C LYS A 244 13.84 -0.34 19.28
N LYS A 245 14.38 -1.53 19.04
CA LYS A 245 15.18 -2.29 20.01
C LYS A 245 16.68 -2.16 19.67
N ALA A 246 17.37 -1.24 20.32
CA ALA A 246 18.76 -0.89 19.97
C ALA A 246 19.81 -1.84 20.56
N ALA A 247 19.51 -2.55 21.66
CA ALA A 247 20.49 -3.38 22.39
C ALA A 247 20.68 -4.81 21.86
N ASP A 248 19.76 -5.33 21.04
CA ASP A 248 19.84 -6.68 20.48
C ASP A 248 20.54 -6.62 19.11
N GLN A 249 21.80 -7.04 19.04
CA GLN A 249 22.61 -6.95 17.81
C GLN A 249 22.14 -7.93 16.74
N ASP A 250 21.56 -9.06 17.14
CA ASP A 250 21.18 -10.16 16.25
C ASP A 250 19.71 -10.11 15.80
N ILE A 251 18.92 -9.17 16.35
CA ILE A 251 17.49 -9.05 16.04
C ILE A 251 17.20 -8.86 14.55
N ASP A 252 18.11 -8.24 13.80
CA ASP A 252 17.98 -8.04 12.35
C ASP A 252 18.20 -9.32 11.55
N TYR A 253 18.70 -10.38 12.21
CA TYR A 253 18.94 -11.70 11.64
C TYR A 253 17.97 -12.77 12.18
N LYS A 254 16.94 -12.37 12.93
CA LYS A 254 15.86 -13.27 13.37
C LYS A 254 14.76 -13.37 12.32
N PHE A 255 13.81 -14.29 12.53
CA PHE A 255 12.62 -14.45 11.68
C PHE A 255 12.98 -14.69 10.20
N LEU A 256 12.22 -14.14 9.24
CA LEU A 256 12.48 -14.36 7.82
C LEU A 256 13.77 -13.71 7.33
N ALA A 257 14.26 -12.66 8.01
CA ALA A 257 15.54 -12.07 7.67
C ALA A 257 16.67 -13.10 7.86
N GLY A 258 16.62 -13.85 8.96
CA GLY A 258 17.49 -15.00 9.23
C GLY A 258 17.37 -16.09 8.18
N VAL A 259 16.16 -16.53 7.85
CA VAL A 259 15.95 -17.59 6.83
C VAL A 259 16.51 -17.19 5.47
N ARG A 260 16.34 -15.92 5.07
CA ARG A 260 16.90 -15.40 3.82
C ARG A 260 18.44 -15.44 3.82
N LEU A 261 19.05 -15.09 4.95
CA LEU A 261 20.50 -15.12 5.14
C LEU A 261 21.03 -16.55 5.15
N ASP A 262 20.39 -17.44 5.92
CA ASP A 262 20.71 -18.87 5.98
C ASP A 262 20.63 -19.53 4.60
N ARG A 263 19.62 -19.18 3.80
CA ARG A 263 19.53 -19.63 2.40
C ARG A 263 20.75 -19.16 1.60
N ASN A 264 21.18 -17.91 1.75
CA ASN A 264 22.34 -17.38 1.03
C ASN A 264 23.65 -18.06 1.50
N SER A 265 23.81 -18.26 2.80
CA SER A 265 24.96 -18.99 3.37
C SER A 265 24.99 -20.44 2.91
N PHE A 266 23.84 -21.13 2.93
CA PHE A 266 23.70 -22.50 2.42
C PHE A 266 24.15 -22.62 0.95
N LEU A 267 23.73 -21.68 0.09
CA LEU A 267 24.17 -21.66 -1.31
C LEU A 267 25.68 -21.47 -1.48
N ARG A 268 26.32 -20.78 -0.52
CA ARG A 268 27.78 -20.56 -0.46
C ARG A 268 28.53 -21.63 0.33
N ARG A 269 27.84 -22.69 0.79
CA ARG A 269 28.40 -23.74 1.68
C ARG A 269 28.95 -23.19 3.01
N GLY A 270 28.37 -22.09 3.50
CA GLY A 270 28.66 -21.53 4.81
C GLY A 270 27.76 -22.10 5.90
N GLU A 271 27.93 -21.58 7.12
CA GLU A 271 27.10 -21.92 8.29
C GLU A 271 25.70 -21.29 8.19
N TYR A 272 24.70 -22.02 8.68
CA TYR A 272 23.30 -21.60 8.70
C TYR A 272 22.59 -22.25 9.89
N LEU A 273 21.55 -21.59 10.40
CA LEU A 273 20.81 -22.05 11.59
C LEU A 273 19.49 -22.75 11.24
N ALA A 274 18.82 -22.30 10.17
CA ALA A 274 17.55 -22.87 9.74
C ALA A 274 17.68 -24.37 9.38
N PRO A 275 16.63 -25.17 9.61
CA PRO A 275 16.64 -26.58 9.27
C PRO A 275 16.97 -26.83 7.79
N ARG A 276 17.59 -27.99 7.53
CA ARG A 276 18.05 -28.32 6.18
C ARG A 276 16.88 -28.34 5.21
N SER A 277 15.74 -28.93 5.56
CA SER A 277 14.53 -28.93 4.72
C SER A 277 14.11 -27.53 4.27
N VAL A 278 14.14 -26.54 5.18
CA VAL A 278 13.78 -25.14 4.94
C VAL A 278 14.72 -24.48 3.94
N VAL A 279 16.03 -24.52 4.16
CA VAL A 279 17.00 -23.91 3.22
C VAL A 279 17.00 -24.64 1.86
N ARG A 280 16.70 -25.95 1.83
CA ARG A 280 16.51 -26.71 0.59
C ARG A 280 15.26 -26.26 -0.16
N LEU A 281 14.13 -26.04 0.53
CA LEU A 281 12.88 -25.59 -0.08
C LEU A 281 13.06 -24.23 -0.80
N PHE A 282 13.74 -23.28 -0.16
CA PHE A 282 13.86 -21.90 -0.66
C PHE A 282 15.12 -21.62 -1.49
N ARG A 283 15.96 -22.61 -1.79
CA ARG A 283 17.25 -22.39 -2.49
C ARG A 283 17.15 -21.67 -3.85
N ARG A 284 16.01 -21.83 -4.54
CA ARG A 284 15.71 -21.18 -5.84
C ARG A 284 14.63 -20.10 -5.72
N ALA A 285 14.18 -19.78 -4.51
CA ALA A 285 13.15 -18.77 -4.30
C ALA A 285 13.73 -17.37 -4.56
N PRO A 286 12.99 -16.49 -5.25
CA PRO A 286 13.39 -15.09 -5.39
C PRO A 286 13.23 -14.34 -4.05
N ASP A 287 13.92 -13.21 -3.90
CA ASP A 287 13.92 -12.46 -2.63
C ASP A 287 12.52 -12.00 -2.19
N HIS A 288 11.64 -11.63 -3.13
CA HIS A 288 10.26 -11.25 -2.81
C HIS A 288 9.38 -12.43 -2.32
N ALA A 289 9.85 -13.68 -2.43
CA ALA A 289 9.20 -14.81 -1.75
C ALA A 289 9.31 -14.69 -0.22
N PHE A 290 10.43 -14.14 0.27
CA PHE A 290 10.62 -13.90 1.69
C PHE A 290 9.81 -12.70 2.17
N ASP A 291 9.55 -11.70 1.32
CA ASP A 291 8.61 -10.62 1.64
C ASP A 291 7.16 -11.12 1.75
N GLN A 292 6.78 -12.08 0.89
CA GLN A 292 5.48 -12.75 0.98
C GLN A 292 5.36 -13.62 2.23
N LEU A 293 6.42 -14.33 2.61
CA LEU A 293 6.47 -15.08 3.86
C LEU A 293 6.42 -14.17 5.09
N GLU A 294 7.13 -13.04 5.06
CA GLU A 294 7.08 -12.05 6.13
C GLU A 294 5.65 -11.53 6.32
N LEU A 295 4.97 -11.17 5.23
CA LEU A 295 3.56 -10.78 5.28
C LEU A 295 2.67 -11.90 5.87
N PHE A 296 2.86 -13.14 5.43
CA PHE A 296 2.12 -14.29 5.93
C PHE A 296 2.35 -14.50 7.44
N ILE A 297 3.59 -14.43 7.92
CA ILE A 297 3.89 -14.52 9.35
C ILE A 297 3.24 -13.36 10.11
N CYS A 298 3.30 -12.12 9.59
CA CYS A 298 2.63 -10.99 10.22
C CYS A 298 1.11 -11.22 10.35
N ASP A 299 0.46 -11.77 9.32
CA ASP A 299 -0.97 -12.10 9.35
C ASP A 299 -1.29 -13.20 10.37
N CYS A 300 -0.48 -14.26 10.42
CA CYS A 300 -0.61 -15.32 11.42
C CYS A 300 -0.42 -14.80 12.85
N VAL A 301 0.60 -13.95 13.07
CA VAL A 301 0.83 -13.28 14.36
C VAL A 301 -0.36 -12.44 14.76
N LEU A 302 -0.91 -11.64 13.84
CA LEU A 302 -2.08 -10.82 14.13
C LEU A 302 -3.29 -11.67 14.50
N GLY A 303 -3.56 -12.73 13.72
CA GLY A 303 -4.62 -13.68 14.02
C GLY A 303 -4.45 -14.32 15.40
N PHE A 304 -3.25 -14.80 15.71
CA PHE A 304 -2.92 -15.37 17.01
C PHE A 304 -3.13 -14.37 18.16
N LEU A 305 -2.57 -13.17 18.05
CA LEU A 305 -2.65 -12.14 19.08
C LEU A 305 -4.08 -11.60 19.29
N SER A 306 -4.91 -11.60 18.25
CA SER A 306 -6.33 -11.24 18.38
C SER A 306 -7.12 -12.20 19.28
N ARG A 307 -6.67 -13.46 19.40
CA ARG A 307 -7.28 -14.49 20.26
C ARG A 307 -6.59 -14.61 21.61
N HIS A 308 -5.29 -14.31 21.66
CA HIS A 308 -4.43 -14.69 22.77
C HIS A 308 -3.49 -13.56 23.23
N TRP A 309 -4.01 -12.33 23.31
CA TRP A 309 -3.25 -11.25 23.95
C TRP A 309 -3.08 -11.53 25.44
N VAL A 310 -1.97 -12.14 25.82
CA VAL A 310 -1.56 -12.34 27.22
C VAL A 310 -0.53 -11.26 27.55
N GLN A 311 -0.66 -10.62 28.71
CA GLN A 311 0.43 -9.81 29.26
C GLN A 311 1.72 -10.66 29.31
N ALA A 312 2.90 -10.06 29.22
CA ALA A 312 4.16 -10.76 28.94
C ALA A 312 4.67 -11.72 30.06
N ASP A 313 3.82 -12.59 30.62
CA ASP A 313 4.17 -13.60 31.61
C ASP A 313 4.62 -14.91 30.93
N SER A 314 5.80 -15.41 31.28
CA SER A 314 6.37 -16.59 30.61
C SER A 314 5.51 -17.86 30.77
N ALA A 315 4.73 -17.97 31.84
CA ALA A 315 3.86 -19.10 32.14
C ALA A 315 2.58 -19.12 31.28
N GLY A 316 1.96 -17.97 31.02
CA GLY A 316 0.81 -17.84 30.13
C GLY A 316 1.14 -18.22 28.68
N TRP A 317 2.30 -17.77 28.18
CA TRP A 317 2.75 -18.09 26.82
C TRP A 317 2.96 -19.59 26.58
N GLY A 318 3.45 -20.35 27.57
CA GLY A 318 3.63 -21.80 27.45
C GLY A 318 2.31 -22.55 27.30
N LYS A 319 1.25 -22.11 27.98
CA LYS A 319 -0.08 -22.72 27.91
C LYS A 319 -0.78 -22.43 26.58
N VAL A 320 -0.67 -21.19 26.06
CA VAL A 320 -1.30 -20.80 24.80
C VAL A 320 -0.68 -21.55 23.60
N ARG A 321 0.65 -21.73 23.58
CA ARG A 321 1.35 -22.46 22.50
C ARG A 321 0.88 -23.89 22.31
N GLY A 322 0.42 -24.55 23.37
CA GLY A 322 -0.03 -25.95 23.32
C GLY A 322 -1.47 -26.13 22.84
N VAL A 323 -2.26 -25.04 22.74
CA VAL A 323 -3.72 -25.12 22.53
C VAL A 323 -4.14 -24.55 21.17
N ASP A 324 -3.44 -23.54 20.63
CA ASP A 324 -3.81 -22.94 19.34
C ASP A 324 -3.27 -23.75 18.14
N SER A 325 -4.08 -24.68 17.62
CA SER A 325 -3.78 -25.42 16.38
C SER A 325 -3.91 -24.56 15.12
N THR A 326 -4.57 -23.40 15.20
CA THR A 326 -4.90 -22.54 14.04
C THR A 326 -3.65 -22.11 13.30
N VAL A 327 -2.57 -21.77 14.02
CA VAL A 327 -1.32 -21.34 13.37
C VAL A 327 -0.69 -22.49 12.60
N LYS A 328 -0.67 -23.71 13.17
CA LYS A 328 -0.16 -24.90 12.47
C LYS A 328 -1.01 -25.22 11.23
N GLU A 329 -2.33 -25.11 11.33
CA GLU A 329 -3.25 -25.27 10.19
C GLU A 329 -3.02 -24.21 9.09
N GLN A 330 -2.85 -22.95 9.46
CA GLN A 330 -2.55 -21.86 8.52
C GLN A 330 -1.22 -22.08 7.80
N VAL A 331 -0.18 -22.49 8.54
CA VAL A 331 1.13 -22.85 7.97
C VAL A 331 0.99 -24.02 7.01
N ALA A 332 0.25 -25.07 7.39
CA ALA A 332 0.02 -26.22 6.53
C ALA A 332 -0.73 -25.87 5.24
N ALA A 333 -1.76 -25.02 5.34
CA ALA A 333 -2.54 -24.56 4.18
C ALA A 333 -1.76 -23.62 3.25
N PHE A 334 -0.73 -22.93 3.75
CA PHE A 334 0.05 -21.98 2.96
C PHE A 334 1.00 -22.66 1.96
N PHE A 335 1.56 -23.82 2.34
CA PHE A 335 2.51 -24.54 1.51
C PHE A 335 1.88 -25.64 0.66
N ARG A 336 2.48 -25.91 -0.50
CA ARG A 336 2.04 -27.01 -1.36
C ARG A 336 2.62 -28.34 -0.87
N LEU A 337 1.77 -29.37 -0.81
CA LEU A 337 2.19 -30.75 -0.62
C LEU A 337 2.17 -31.54 -1.94
N PRO A 338 3.14 -32.45 -2.17
CA PRO A 338 4.37 -32.62 -1.39
C PRO A 338 5.34 -31.45 -1.59
N MET A 339 6.09 -31.09 -0.55
CA MET A 339 7.17 -30.11 -0.66
C MET A 339 8.40 -30.75 -1.28
N LEU A 340 8.89 -30.19 -2.39
CA LEU A 340 9.99 -30.76 -3.15
C LEU A 340 11.19 -29.81 -3.18
N ASP A 341 12.39 -30.37 -3.08
CA ASP A 341 13.62 -29.65 -3.37
C ASP A 341 13.63 -29.17 -4.83
N PRO A 342 13.76 -27.87 -5.10
CA PRO A 342 13.77 -27.36 -6.46
C PRO A 342 14.92 -27.88 -7.35
N LYS A 343 16.00 -28.41 -6.77
CA LYS A 343 17.19 -28.90 -7.50
C LYS A 343 17.04 -30.33 -7.98
N ASP A 344 16.68 -31.26 -7.10
CA ASP A 344 16.68 -32.71 -7.36
C ASP A 344 15.30 -33.35 -7.18
N LYS A 345 14.27 -32.56 -6.86
CA LYS A 345 12.89 -33.01 -6.65
C LYS A 345 12.73 -34.03 -5.52
N ALA A 346 13.70 -34.11 -4.61
CA ALA A 346 13.57 -34.92 -3.40
C ALA A 346 12.43 -34.38 -2.53
N ILE A 347 11.63 -35.30 -1.96
CA ILE A 347 10.60 -34.97 -0.98
C ILE A 347 11.29 -34.43 0.27
N LEU A 348 10.85 -33.27 0.73
CA LEU A 348 11.34 -32.64 1.95
C LEU A 348 10.43 -33.01 3.13
N ASP A 349 11.02 -33.03 4.33
CA ASP A 349 10.27 -33.22 5.57
C ASP A 349 9.34 -32.02 5.80
N HIS A 350 8.05 -32.23 5.60
CA HIS A 350 7.05 -31.17 5.74
C HIS A 350 6.73 -30.85 7.20
N GLU A 351 6.86 -31.82 8.12
CA GLU A 351 6.64 -31.56 9.54
C GLU A 351 7.76 -30.68 10.10
N GLU A 352 9.03 -30.95 9.73
CA GLU A 352 10.16 -30.07 10.11
C GLU A 352 9.96 -28.64 9.60
N ILE A 353 9.43 -28.47 8.38
CA ILE A 353 9.15 -27.15 7.79
C ILE A 353 7.97 -26.47 8.51
N PHE A 354 6.88 -27.20 8.77
CA PHE A 354 5.71 -26.66 9.45
C PHE A 354 6.04 -26.23 10.88
N ASP A 355 6.74 -27.08 11.64
CA ASP A 355 7.12 -26.78 13.01
C ASP A 355 8.08 -25.59 13.08
N PHE A 356 9.00 -25.47 12.10
CA PHE A 356 9.87 -24.30 11.99
C PHE A 356 9.08 -23.00 11.79
N PHE A 357 8.16 -22.95 10.81
CA PHE A 357 7.37 -21.73 10.55
C PHE A 357 6.39 -21.41 11.66
N HIS A 358 5.78 -22.44 12.27
CA HIS A 358 4.98 -22.30 13.47
C HIS A 358 5.78 -21.65 14.61
N HIS A 359 7.01 -22.10 14.84
CA HIS A 359 7.90 -21.49 15.82
C HIS A 359 8.22 -20.02 15.50
N GLN A 360 8.51 -19.69 14.23
CA GLN A 360 8.78 -18.30 13.82
C GLN A 360 7.59 -17.36 14.11
N VAL A 361 6.36 -17.80 13.85
CA VAL A 361 5.15 -17.03 14.19
C VAL A 361 5.08 -16.78 15.70
N LEU A 362 5.25 -17.81 16.52
CA LEU A 362 5.13 -17.71 17.97
C LEU A 362 6.23 -16.88 18.62
N GLU A 363 7.46 -16.92 18.08
CA GLU A 363 8.55 -16.06 18.52
C GLU A 363 8.29 -14.60 18.14
N LEU A 364 7.79 -14.32 16.93
CA LEU A 364 7.46 -12.94 16.54
C LEU A 364 6.30 -12.39 17.35
N ALA A 365 5.26 -13.19 17.59
CA ALA A 365 4.14 -12.81 18.45
C ALA A 365 4.61 -12.44 19.87
N ARG A 366 5.52 -13.24 20.44
CA ARG A 366 6.12 -12.97 21.75
C ARG A 366 6.93 -11.67 21.74
N GLU A 367 7.73 -11.44 20.71
CA GLU A 367 8.53 -10.22 20.58
C GLU A 367 7.62 -8.98 20.43
N VAL A 368 6.51 -9.07 19.68
CA VAL A 368 5.51 -8.00 19.56
C VAL A 368 4.92 -7.67 20.93
N VAL A 369 4.40 -8.67 21.66
CA VAL A 369 3.83 -8.43 23.00
C VAL A 369 4.88 -7.86 23.96
N GLN A 370 6.08 -8.44 24.03
CA GLN A 370 7.14 -7.92 24.90
C GLN A 370 7.50 -6.45 24.61
N ARG A 371 7.50 -6.03 23.34
CA ARG A 371 7.80 -4.65 22.94
C ARG A 371 6.66 -3.70 23.23
N PHE A 372 5.44 -4.07 22.88
CA PHE A 372 4.32 -3.14 22.90
C PHE A 372 3.53 -3.17 24.22
N SER A 373 3.63 -4.21 25.04
CA SER A 373 3.10 -4.20 26.42
C SER A 373 3.79 -3.15 27.32
N GLN A 374 4.94 -2.61 26.90
CA GLN A 374 5.62 -1.52 27.60
C GLN A 374 4.92 -0.16 27.38
N VAL A 375 3.98 -0.06 26.43
CA VAL A 375 3.25 1.17 26.11
C VAL A 375 1.92 1.16 26.84
N SER A 376 1.86 1.75 28.03
CA SER A 376 0.61 1.89 28.80
C SER A 376 -0.39 2.87 28.18
N SER A 377 0.05 3.69 27.21
CA SER A 377 -0.79 4.70 26.56
C SER A 377 -1.80 4.13 25.56
N ILE A 378 -1.70 2.85 25.18
CA ILE A 378 -2.59 2.22 24.20
C ILE A 378 -3.00 0.85 24.72
N ASP A 379 -4.31 0.65 24.86
CA ASP A 379 -4.85 -0.67 25.17
C ASP A 379 -5.00 -1.49 23.88
N LEU A 380 -3.91 -2.17 23.50
CA LEU A 380 -3.88 -3.04 22.33
C LEU A 380 -4.83 -4.24 22.44
N ALA A 381 -5.34 -4.58 23.63
CA ALA A 381 -6.35 -5.62 23.77
C ALA A 381 -7.74 -5.14 23.31
N ARG A 382 -7.96 -3.81 23.21
CA ARG A 382 -9.27 -3.20 22.90
C ARG A 382 -9.31 -2.43 21.59
N VAL A 383 -8.16 -2.25 20.93
CA VAL A 383 -8.04 -1.48 19.68
C VAL A 383 -7.71 -2.42 18.52
N SER A 384 -8.31 -2.20 17.35
CA SER A 384 -7.92 -2.86 16.12
C SER A 384 -6.52 -2.40 15.69
N TYR A 385 -5.61 -3.34 15.43
CA TYR A 385 -4.28 -3.03 14.92
C TYR A 385 -3.83 -3.99 13.83
N ILE A 386 -2.82 -3.60 13.07
CA ILE A 386 -2.11 -4.45 12.11
C ILE A 386 -0.61 -4.28 12.24
N LEU A 387 0.13 -5.38 12.07
CA LEU A 387 1.58 -5.39 12.03
C LEU A 387 2.06 -4.94 10.65
N VAL A 388 2.91 -3.90 10.60
CA VAL A 388 3.48 -3.42 9.33
C VAL A 388 4.68 -4.32 8.99
N PRO A 389 4.65 -5.06 7.86
CA PRO A 389 5.78 -5.87 7.48
C PRO A 389 6.91 -4.93 7.01
N ALA A 390 8.08 -5.06 7.62
CA ALA A 390 9.31 -4.41 7.16
C ALA A 390 9.92 -5.19 5.98
N HIS A 391 10.72 -4.53 5.13
CA HIS A 391 11.43 -5.25 4.07
C HIS A 391 12.34 -6.30 4.71
N VAL A 392 12.37 -7.53 4.18
CA VAL A 392 13.08 -8.64 4.83
C VAL A 392 14.60 -8.38 4.97
N SER A 393 15.16 -7.51 4.12
CA SER A 393 16.56 -7.08 4.24
C SER A 393 16.83 -6.06 5.34
N THR A 394 15.78 -5.46 5.90
CA THR A 394 15.88 -4.44 6.95
C THR A 394 15.98 -5.07 8.34
N GLY A 395 15.40 -6.27 8.51
CA GLY A 395 15.36 -6.95 9.80
C GLY A 395 14.26 -6.42 10.74
N HIS A 396 14.30 -6.85 12.00
CA HIS A 396 13.24 -6.62 12.99
C HIS A 396 13.69 -5.74 14.16
N ARG A 397 14.80 -4.99 14.03
CA ARG A 397 15.20 -3.98 15.01
C ARG A 397 14.13 -2.92 15.22
N CYS A 398 13.41 -2.56 14.17
CA CYS A 398 12.24 -1.69 14.23
C CYS A 398 10.98 -2.48 13.86
N ILE A 399 9.96 -2.44 14.69
CA ILE A 399 8.64 -3.00 14.40
C ILE A 399 7.62 -1.88 14.51
N ALA A 400 6.67 -1.81 13.59
CA ALA A 400 5.56 -0.84 13.63
C ALA A 400 4.20 -1.53 13.65
N LEU A 401 3.28 -0.94 14.40
CA LEU A 401 1.86 -1.21 14.37
C LEU A 401 1.13 0.01 13.81
N LEU A 402 0.11 -0.25 12.97
CA LEU A 402 -0.93 0.74 12.70
C LEU A 402 -2.12 0.40 13.57
N THR A 403 -2.71 1.39 14.22
CA THR A 403 -3.93 1.20 15.02
C THR A 403 -5.04 2.08 14.47
N GLU A 404 -6.27 1.57 14.51
CA GLU A 404 -7.43 2.40 14.22
C GLU A 404 -7.52 3.53 15.25
N ARG A 405 -8.11 4.65 14.82
CA ARG A 405 -8.45 5.73 15.73
C ARG A 405 -9.56 5.25 16.66
N ALA A 406 -9.39 5.40 17.97
CA ALA A 406 -10.50 5.21 18.90
C ALA A 406 -11.56 6.27 18.61
N SER A 407 -12.82 5.86 18.43
CA SER A 407 -13.95 6.71 18.00
C SER A 407 -14.20 7.93 18.90
N ASP A 408 -13.69 7.91 20.13
CA ASP A 408 -13.94 8.90 21.18
C ASP A 408 -12.70 9.77 21.54
N GLU A 409 -11.55 9.56 20.89
CA GLU A 409 -10.32 10.32 21.16
C GLU A 409 -10.01 11.34 20.04
N GLY A 410 -9.35 12.45 20.40
CA GLY A 410 -9.01 13.59 19.53
C GLY A 410 -8.10 13.27 18.32
N LEU A 411 -7.07 14.09 18.06
CA LEU A 411 -6.13 13.87 16.95
C LEU A 411 -5.51 12.46 16.99
N ALA A 412 -5.29 11.82 15.84
CA ALA A 412 -4.48 10.60 15.77
C ALA A 412 -3.11 10.89 16.41
N LYS A 413 -2.68 10.02 17.31
CA LYS A 413 -1.42 10.16 18.04
C LYS A 413 -0.45 9.11 17.55
N HIS A 414 0.83 9.48 17.51
CA HIS A 414 1.87 8.56 17.08
C HIS A 414 2.89 8.41 18.21
N TRP A 415 3.35 7.19 18.42
CA TRP A 415 4.26 6.85 19.51
C TRP A 415 5.51 6.19 18.98
N MET A 416 6.63 6.59 19.56
CA MET A 416 7.93 6.00 19.33
C MET A 416 8.45 5.46 20.66
N VAL A 417 8.79 4.18 20.68
CA VAL A 417 9.40 3.51 21.81
C VAL A 417 10.82 3.17 21.42
N THR A 418 11.79 3.64 22.19
CA THR A 418 13.20 3.26 22.01
C THR A 418 13.68 2.55 23.24
N LYS A 419 14.08 1.29 23.08
CA LYS A 419 14.64 0.47 24.15
C LYS A 419 16.13 0.20 23.88
N GLY A 420 16.97 0.80 24.73
CA GLY A 420 18.41 0.56 24.78
C GLY A 420 18.73 -0.52 25.82
N TRP A 421 19.78 -0.28 26.61
CA TRP A 421 20.10 -1.08 27.80
C TRP A 421 19.27 -0.65 29.02
N ASP A 422 18.79 0.60 29.02
CA ASP A 422 17.98 1.20 30.07
C ASP A 422 16.47 1.03 29.83
N ASP A 423 15.66 1.61 30.71
CA ASP A 423 14.20 1.65 30.60
C ASP A 423 13.73 2.23 29.26
N PRO A 424 12.60 1.74 28.71
CA PRO A 424 12.10 2.17 27.42
C PRO A 424 11.69 3.65 27.44
N VAL A 425 12.23 4.42 26.50
CA VAL A 425 11.84 5.82 26.30
C VAL A 425 10.66 5.89 25.34
N VAL A 426 9.52 6.36 25.83
CA VAL A 426 8.31 6.60 25.03
C VAL A 426 8.20 8.07 24.68
N LYS A 427 8.09 8.40 23.39
CA LYS A 427 7.85 9.75 22.88
C LYS A 427 6.61 9.75 22.01
N SER A 428 5.77 10.77 22.15
CA SER A 428 4.65 11.00 21.23
C SER A 428 4.97 12.13 20.26
N VAL A 429 4.43 12.01 19.04
CA VAL A 429 4.46 13.07 18.02
C VAL A 429 3.06 13.24 17.43
N LEU A 430 2.80 14.41 16.86
CA LEU A 430 1.48 14.80 16.39
C LEU A 430 1.14 14.17 15.04
N ARG A 431 2.11 14.03 14.14
CA ARG A 431 1.91 13.48 12.80
C ARG A 431 2.92 12.37 12.53
N GLU A 432 2.55 11.40 11.70
CA GLU A 432 3.47 10.34 11.29
C GLU A 432 4.72 10.91 10.60
N VAL A 433 4.58 12.01 9.84
CA VAL A 433 5.72 12.64 9.14
C VAL A 433 6.82 13.09 10.09
N ASP A 434 6.46 13.39 11.34
CA ASP A 434 7.37 13.83 12.41
C ASP A 434 8.19 12.66 12.99
N ILE A 435 7.80 11.40 12.71
CA ILE A 435 8.62 10.24 13.03
C ILE A 435 9.91 10.33 12.18
N PRO A 436 11.10 10.19 12.80
CA PRO A 436 12.37 10.22 12.09
C PRO A 436 12.38 9.32 10.86
N LEU A 437 12.90 9.85 9.74
CA LEU A 437 12.90 9.16 8.45
C LEU A 437 13.49 7.75 8.54
N GLU A 438 14.62 7.60 9.24
CA GLU A 438 15.27 6.30 9.45
C GLU A 438 14.35 5.29 10.14
N LEU A 439 13.55 5.72 11.13
CA LEU A 439 12.61 4.84 11.81
C LEU A 439 11.46 4.43 10.89
N ARG A 440 10.94 5.36 10.08
CA ARG A 440 9.88 5.06 9.10
C ARG A 440 10.37 4.07 8.05
N GLU A 441 11.59 4.25 7.56
CA GLU A 441 12.20 3.32 6.60
C GLU A 441 12.48 1.95 7.23
N LYS A 442 13.05 1.91 8.44
CA LYS A 442 13.41 0.65 9.11
C LYS A 442 12.21 -0.15 9.60
N SER A 443 11.06 0.47 9.80
CA SER A 443 9.84 -0.19 10.29
C SER A 443 8.85 -0.56 9.18
N GLY A 444 9.17 -0.29 7.90
CA GLY A 444 8.28 -0.56 6.77
C GLY A 444 7.17 0.48 6.57
N LEU A 445 7.13 1.56 7.36
CA LEU A 445 6.19 2.68 7.18
C LEU A 445 6.47 3.47 5.90
N LEU A 446 7.69 3.39 5.37
CA LEU A 446 8.11 4.04 4.14
C LEU A 446 9.15 3.19 3.40
N THR A 447 8.98 2.99 2.10
CA THR A 447 10.02 2.38 1.26
C THR A 447 11.05 3.44 0.86
N PRO A 448 12.37 3.21 1.10
CA PRO A 448 13.40 4.14 0.65
C PRO A 448 13.37 4.33 -0.86
N ALA A 449 13.57 5.56 -1.35
CA ALA A 449 13.52 5.87 -2.78
C ALA A 449 14.51 5.04 -3.63
N ARG A 450 15.62 4.59 -3.03
CA ARG A 450 16.63 3.73 -3.68
C ARG A 450 16.18 2.26 -3.82
N ALA A 451 15.18 1.83 -3.07
CA ALA A 451 14.66 0.46 -3.04
C ALA A 451 13.38 0.26 -3.87
N ALA A 452 12.80 1.32 -4.45
CA ALA A 452 11.55 1.28 -5.21
C ALA A 452 11.68 0.69 -6.65
N GLY A 453 12.74 -0.06 -6.94
CA GLY A 453 13.15 -0.51 -8.29
C GLY A 453 12.54 -1.83 -8.76
#